data_AF-A0A842CUB8-F1
#
_entry.id   AF-A0A842CUB8-F1
#
_cell.length_a   1.000
_cell.length_b   1.000
_cell.length_c   1.000
_cell.angle_alpha   90.00
_cell.angle_beta   90.00
_cell.angle_gamma   90.00
#
_symmetry.space_group_name_H-M   'P 1'
#
loop_
_entity.id
_entity.type
_entity.pdbx_description
1 polymer ?
#
loop_
_entity_poly.entity_id
_entity_poly.type
_entity_poly.pdbx_seq_one_letter_code
_entity_poly.pdbx_strand_id
1 'polypeptide(L)'
;MKTSEFKQAIEEMGFITTNERDHVFVYLNKSHKDIEWSAASVRVDRIFGFKMFIKHDVKISEEKKRNLAELLFEYASTPLDEREEPKLYYVKCPVTGQYLNKSEGENKAFWWSNAYGNESNKFTREEIESFARKRDYLIDEEVTE
;
A
#
# COMPACT_ATOMS: atom_id res chain seq x y z
N MET A 1 -9.26 4.97 -3.94
CA MET A 1 -7.84 5.15 -3.58
C MET A 1 -7.50 4.38 -2.31
N LYS A 2 -6.46 3.53 -2.37
CA LYS A 2 -5.93 2.82 -1.20
C LYS A 2 -5.22 3.78 -0.23
N THR A 3 -5.14 3.40 1.04
CA THR A 3 -4.47 4.24 2.06
C THR A 3 -2.97 4.35 1.80
N SER A 4 -2.33 3.31 1.27
CA SER A 4 -0.94 3.33 0.80
C SER A 4 -0.73 4.34 -0.35
N GLU A 5 -1.55 4.26 -1.40
CA GLU A 5 -1.51 5.17 -2.56
C GLU A 5 -1.66 6.64 -2.14
N PHE A 6 -2.63 6.91 -1.26
CA PHE A 6 -2.84 8.26 -0.72
C PHE A 6 -1.58 8.80 -0.04
N LYS A 7 -0.96 8.01 0.84
CA LYS A 7 0.25 8.45 1.55
C LYS A 7 1.42 8.69 0.61
N GLN A 8 1.61 7.80 -0.35
CA GLN A 8 2.67 7.94 -1.34
C GLN A 8 2.50 9.25 -2.13
N ALA A 9 1.29 9.55 -2.60
CA ALA A 9 1.02 10.80 -3.31
C ALA A 9 1.26 12.04 -2.44
N ILE A 10 0.95 11.97 -1.14
CA ILE A 10 1.25 13.04 -0.17
C ILE A 10 2.78 13.23 -0.01
N GLU A 11 3.54 12.15 0.07
CA GLU A 11 4.99 12.16 0.23
C GLU A 11 5.71 12.66 -1.03
N GLU A 12 5.23 12.30 -2.22
CA GLU A 12 5.71 12.81 -3.51
C GLU A 12 5.53 14.33 -3.64
N MET A 13 4.48 14.89 -3.03
CA MET A 13 4.31 16.34 -2.91
C MET A 13 5.30 16.99 -1.92
N GLY A 14 6.11 16.22 -1.19
CA GLY A 14 7.08 16.69 -0.21
C GLY A 14 6.48 16.99 1.17
N PHE A 15 5.36 16.35 1.51
CA PHE A 15 4.84 16.31 2.87
C PHE A 15 5.30 15.01 3.57
N ILE A 16 5.03 14.90 4.86
CA ILE A 16 5.25 13.67 5.65
C ILE A 16 3.89 13.18 6.13
N THR A 17 3.68 11.87 6.14
CA THR A 17 2.48 11.25 6.72
C THR A 17 2.81 10.51 8.02
N THR A 18 1.89 10.57 8.99
CA THR A 18 1.89 9.66 10.14
C THR A 18 0.50 9.09 10.35
N ASN A 19 0.46 7.88 10.91
CA ASN A 19 -0.79 7.26 11.34
C ASN A 19 -0.95 7.43 12.83
N GLU A 20 -2.08 7.98 13.25
CA GLU A 20 -2.50 7.99 14.65
C GLU A 20 -3.96 7.55 14.74
N ARG A 21 -4.18 6.38 15.34
CA ARG A 21 -5.51 5.78 15.49
C ARG A 21 -6.27 5.70 14.16
N ASP A 22 -7.35 6.45 14.05
CA ASP A 22 -8.30 6.55 12.95
C ASP A 22 -7.97 7.71 11.98
N HIS A 23 -6.78 8.30 12.07
CA HIS A 23 -6.36 9.42 11.24
C HIS A 23 -5.02 9.16 10.54
N VAL A 24 -4.93 9.66 9.31
CA VAL A 24 -3.65 10.01 8.68
C VAL A 24 -3.44 11.50 8.88
N PHE A 25 -2.32 11.87 9.50
CA PHE A 25 -1.89 13.25 9.65
C PHE A 25 -0.86 13.59 8.59
N VAL A 26 -1.01 14.75 7.97
CA VAL A 26 -0.12 15.30 6.95
C VAL A 26 0.66 16.46 7.57
N TYR A 27 1.98 16.41 7.48
CA TYR A 27 2.88 17.41 8.04
C TYR A 27 3.76 18.03 6.96
N LEU A 28 4.22 19.24 7.23
CA LEU A 28 5.23 19.89 6.42
C LEU A 28 6.62 19.39 6.78
N ASN A 29 7.38 19.01 5.77
CA ASN A 29 8.80 18.72 5.94
C ASN A 29 9.59 20.03 5.93
N LYS A 30 10.11 20.47 7.09
CA LYS A 30 10.98 21.66 7.19
C LYS A 30 12.46 21.28 7.15
N SER A 31 12.79 20.07 7.61
CA SER A 31 14.09 19.39 7.62
C SER A 31 13.85 18.04 8.31
N HIS A 32 14.59 16.99 7.92
CA HIS A 32 14.41 15.57 8.32
C HIS A 32 14.36 15.25 9.85
N LYS A 33 14.37 16.24 10.74
CA LYS A 33 14.37 16.03 12.20
C LYS A 33 13.31 16.80 12.99
N ASP A 34 12.59 17.77 12.39
CA ASP A 34 11.63 18.59 13.13
C ASP A 34 10.25 18.61 12.44
N ILE A 35 9.34 17.76 12.93
CA ILE A 35 7.92 17.79 12.58
C ILE A 35 7.29 18.96 13.34
N GLU A 36 7.07 20.07 12.66
CA GLU A 36 6.70 21.32 13.35
C GLU A 36 5.17 21.54 13.37
N TRP A 37 4.44 21.21 12.28
CA TRP A 37 3.00 21.51 12.16
C TRP A 37 2.22 20.55 11.24
N SER A 38 1.03 20.13 11.67
CA SER A 38 0.08 19.40 10.81
C SER A 38 -0.54 20.36 9.79
N ALA A 39 -0.40 20.06 8.50
CA ALA A 39 -1.04 20.76 7.40
C ALA A 39 -2.48 20.28 7.19
N ALA A 40 -2.75 19.00 7.45
CA ALA A 40 -4.06 18.41 7.33
C ALA A 40 -4.18 17.11 8.15
N SER A 41 -5.41 16.68 8.38
CA SER A 41 -5.72 15.32 8.80
C SER A 41 -6.90 14.77 8.03
N VAL A 42 -6.87 13.47 7.76
CA VAL A 42 -7.99 12.75 7.15
C VAL A 42 -8.28 11.48 7.92
N ARG A 43 -9.56 11.16 8.05
CA ARG A 43 -10.02 9.98 8.74
C ARG A 43 -10.09 8.79 7.81
N VAL A 44 -9.51 7.69 8.26
CA VAL A 44 -9.49 6.44 7.51
C VAL A 44 -10.79 5.67 7.66
N ASP A 45 -11.53 5.91 8.75
CA ASP A 45 -12.71 5.15 9.16
C ASP A 45 -14.06 5.77 8.74
N ARG A 46 -14.05 6.89 8.02
CA ARG A 46 -15.27 7.54 7.54
C ARG A 46 -15.09 8.22 6.19
N ILE A 47 -16.19 8.34 5.47
CA ILE A 47 -16.28 9.12 4.24
C ILE A 47 -16.43 10.61 4.61
N PHE A 48 -15.80 11.49 3.85
CA PHE A 48 -15.81 12.95 4.01
C PHE A 48 -15.32 13.48 5.37
N GLY A 49 -14.37 12.79 5.99
CA GLY A 49 -13.78 13.21 7.26
C GLY A 49 -12.37 13.78 7.12
N PHE A 50 -12.19 15.02 6.63
CA PHE A 50 -10.87 15.66 6.60
C PHE A 50 -10.91 17.10 7.11
N LYS A 51 -9.74 17.58 7.55
CA LYS A 51 -9.51 18.95 8.01
C LYS A 51 -8.18 19.44 7.46
N MET A 52 -8.13 20.69 7.04
CA MET A 52 -6.89 21.38 6.67
C MET A 52 -6.61 22.48 7.69
N PHE A 53 -5.36 22.59 8.12
CA PHE A 53 -4.90 23.50 9.18
C PHE A 53 -3.85 24.49 8.68
N ILE A 54 -3.78 24.71 7.36
CA ILE A 54 -2.74 25.53 6.72
C ILE A 54 -2.88 26.97 7.21
N LYS A 55 -2.00 27.37 8.13
CA LYS A 55 -1.93 28.75 8.62
C LYS A 55 -1.39 29.68 7.52
N HIS A 56 -1.79 30.94 7.58
CA HIS A 56 -1.42 31.97 6.62
C HIS A 56 0.09 32.28 6.59
N ASP A 57 0.82 32.01 7.68
CA ASP A 57 2.25 32.26 7.83
C ASP A 57 3.13 31.12 7.27
N VAL A 58 2.54 29.99 6.88
CA VAL A 58 3.28 28.88 6.27
C VAL A 58 3.46 29.12 4.77
N LYS A 59 4.72 29.13 4.33
CA LYS A 59 5.10 29.23 2.90
C LYS A 59 4.84 27.91 2.15
N ILE A 60 3.58 27.63 1.84
CA ILE A 60 3.16 26.62 0.84
C ILE A 60 2.59 27.37 -0.36
N SER A 61 2.97 26.98 -1.58
CA SER A 61 2.37 27.55 -2.80
C SER A 61 0.87 27.23 -2.87
N GLU A 62 0.08 28.14 -3.43
CA GLU A 62 -1.37 27.92 -3.61
C GLU A 62 -1.67 26.67 -4.44
N GLU A 63 -0.83 26.37 -5.43
CA GLU A 63 -0.91 25.13 -6.20
C GLU A 63 -0.77 23.89 -5.31
N LYS A 64 0.23 23.85 -4.43
CA LYS A 64 0.45 22.72 -3.54
C LYS A 64 -0.66 22.60 -2.48
N LYS A 65 -1.27 23.72 -2.05
CA LYS A 65 -2.47 23.71 -1.20
C LYS A 65 -3.67 23.11 -1.93
N ARG A 66 -3.90 23.51 -3.19
CA ARG A 66 -4.99 22.98 -4.03
C ARG A 66 -4.82 21.49 -4.27
N ASN A 67 -3.63 21.06 -4.70
CA ASN A 67 -3.36 19.63 -4.96
C ASN A 67 -3.54 18.78 -3.69
N LEU A 68 -3.11 19.29 -2.53
CA LEU A 68 -3.36 18.62 -1.25
C LEU A 68 -4.87 18.53 -0.94
N ALA A 69 -5.64 19.60 -1.17
CA ALA A 69 -7.08 19.61 -0.93
C ALA A 69 -7.83 18.63 -1.85
N GLU A 70 -7.47 18.59 -3.14
CA GLU A 70 -8.04 17.67 -4.12
C GLU A 70 -7.75 16.21 -3.72
N LEU A 71 -6.51 15.90 -3.35
CA LEU A 71 -6.12 14.56 -2.92
C LEU A 71 -6.82 14.12 -1.62
N LEU A 72 -6.94 15.04 -0.65
CA LEU A 72 -7.70 14.79 0.58
C LEU A 72 -9.18 14.51 0.29
N PHE A 73 -9.77 15.27 -0.65
CA PHE A 73 -11.15 15.07 -1.06
C PHE A 73 -11.34 13.72 -1.76
N GLU A 74 -10.47 13.39 -2.71
CA GLU A 74 -10.51 12.11 -3.43
C GLU A 74 -10.42 10.92 -2.46
N TYR A 75 -9.41 10.91 -1.59
CA TYR A 75 -9.27 9.86 -0.58
C TYR A 75 -10.47 9.82 0.38
N ALA A 76 -10.91 10.98 0.89
CA ALA A 76 -12.05 11.04 1.81
C ALA A 76 -13.37 10.65 1.14
N SER A 77 -13.50 10.78 -0.18
CA SER A 77 -14.69 10.36 -0.95
C SER A 77 -14.66 8.89 -1.35
N THR A 78 -13.48 8.25 -1.36
CA THR A 78 -13.32 6.82 -1.65
C THR A 78 -14.13 5.99 -0.62
N PRO A 79 -14.95 5.00 -1.03
CA PRO A 79 -15.61 4.04 -0.13
C PRO A 79 -14.62 3.34 0.82
N LEU A 80 -15.06 3.00 2.04
CA LEU A 80 -14.14 2.50 3.09
C LEU A 80 -13.50 1.15 2.73
N ASP A 81 -14.28 0.26 2.14
CA ASP A 81 -13.85 -1.05 1.64
C ASP A 81 -12.80 -0.95 0.52
N GLU A 82 -12.88 0.11 -0.29
CA GLU A 82 -11.88 0.38 -1.31
C GLU A 82 -10.56 0.94 -0.75
N ARG A 83 -10.54 1.46 0.49
CA ARG A 83 -9.32 2.01 1.13
C ARG A 83 -8.45 0.95 1.80
N GLU A 84 -9.04 -0.19 2.14
CA GLU A 84 -8.36 -1.30 2.81
C GLU A 84 -7.27 -1.87 1.89
N GLU A 85 -6.08 -2.10 2.44
CA GLU A 85 -5.07 -2.88 1.74
C GLU A 85 -5.62 -4.29 1.48
N PRO A 86 -5.35 -4.88 0.30
CA PRO A 86 -5.80 -6.22 0.02
C PRO A 86 -5.23 -7.19 1.06
N LYS A 87 -6.06 -8.12 1.52
CA LYS A 87 -5.62 -9.19 2.43
C LYS A 87 -4.53 -10.00 1.74
N LEU A 88 -3.44 -10.24 2.47
CA LEU A 88 -2.33 -11.05 1.99
C LEU A 88 -2.41 -12.46 2.57
N TYR A 89 -2.08 -13.44 1.74
CA TYR A 89 -2.19 -14.86 2.04
C TYR A 89 -0.88 -15.58 1.74
N TYR A 90 -0.56 -16.61 2.53
CA TYR A 90 0.44 -17.60 2.13
C TYR A 90 -0.19 -18.62 1.18
N VAL A 91 0.50 -18.93 0.09
CA VAL A 91 0.07 -19.96 -0.85
C VAL A 91 0.67 -21.29 -0.43
N LYS A 92 -0.18 -22.31 -0.22
CA LYS A 92 0.24 -23.67 0.14
C LYS A 92 -0.13 -24.66 -0.96
N CYS A 93 0.83 -25.46 -1.40
CA CYS A 93 0.62 -26.56 -2.32
C CYS A 93 -0.23 -27.64 -1.63
N PRO A 94 -1.39 -28.02 -2.19
CA PRO A 94 -2.25 -29.03 -1.58
C PRO A 94 -1.63 -30.45 -1.66
N VAL A 95 -0.72 -30.69 -2.60
CA VAL A 95 -0.09 -32.00 -2.82
C VAL A 95 1.10 -32.22 -1.88
N THR A 96 2.04 -31.27 -1.86
CA THR A 96 3.27 -31.41 -1.06
C THR A 96 3.17 -30.81 0.33
N GLY A 97 2.14 -30.00 0.58
CA GLY A 97 2.00 -29.23 1.82
C GLY A 97 3.01 -28.08 1.98
N GLN A 98 3.83 -27.81 0.96
CA GLN A 98 4.84 -26.76 0.98
C GLN A 98 4.23 -25.38 0.65
N TYR A 99 4.86 -24.31 1.13
CA TYR A 99 4.50 -22.93 0.85
C TYR A 99 5.30 -22.35 -0.32
N LEU A 100 4.63 -21.51 -1.10
CA LEU A 100 5.28 -20.74 -2.15
C LEU A 100 6.04 -19.58 -1.52
N ASN A 101 7.34 -19.51 -1.79
CA ASN A 101 8.22 -18.44 -1.35
C ASN A 101 8.92 -17.80 -2.56
N LYS A 102 9.45 -16.58 -2.41
CA LYS A 102 10.27 -15.82 -3.34
C LYS A 102 11.63 -15.57 -2.68
N SER A 103 12.69 -15.79 -3.46
CA SER A 103 14.05 -15.44 -3.02
C SER A 103 14.23 -13.91 -3.11
N GLU A 104 14.80 -13.31 -2.08
CA GLU A 104 15.22 -11.91 -2.13
C GLU A 104 16.32 -11.76 -3.20
N GLY A 105 16.07 -10.92 -4.21
CA GLY A 105 17.05 -10.59 -5.26
C GLY A 105 16.90 -11.33 -6.59
N GLU A 106 16.30 -12.52 -6.64
CA GLU A 106 16.20 -13.30 -7.90
C GLU A 106 14.81 -13.27 -8.56
N ASN A 107 13.80 -12.74 -7.87
CA ASN A 107 12.40 -12.76 -8.31
C ASN A 107 11.90 -14.16 -8.75
N LYS A 108 12.57 -15.22 -8.28
CA LYS A 108 12.19 -16.63 -8.52
C LYS A 108 11.37 -17.14 -7.37
N ALA A 109 10.25 -17.78 -7.70
CA ALA A 109 9.40 -18.46 -6.74
C ALA A 109 9.83 -19.93 -6.58
N PHE A 110 9.75 -20.46 -5.36
CA PHE A 110 10.07 -21.85 -5.04
C PHE A 110 9.17 -22.38 -3.93
N TRP A 111 9.02 -23.70 -3.86
CA TRP A 111 8.24 -24.37 -2.82
C TRP A 111 9.15 -24.78 -1.66
N TRP A 112 8.72 -24.51 -0.43
CA TRP A 112 9.47 -24.87 0.78
C TRP A 112 8.53 -25.29 1.92
N SER A 113 8.99 -26.12 2.85
CA SER A 113 8.15 -26.62 3.95
C SER A 113 7.59 -25.52 4.85
N ASN A 114 8.30 -24.40 4.96
CA ASN A 114 7.93 -23.24 5.76
C ASN A 114 7.62 -22.03 4.88
N ALA A 115 6.66 -21.22 5.31
CA ALA A 115 6.52 -19.86 4.82
C ALA A 115 7.53 -18.96 5.53
N TYR A 116 8.33 -18.21 4.78
CA TYR A 116 9.10 -17.13 5.37
C TYR A 116 8.15 -15.98 5.75
N GLY A 117 8.36 -15.41 6.92
CA GLY A 117 7.48 -14.39 7.50
C GLY A 117 7.60 -12.99 6.88
N ASN A 118 8.36 -12.80 5.80
CA ASN A 118 8.51 -11.48 5.17
C ASN A 118 7.34 -11.19 4.19
N GLU A 119 7.09 -9.91 3.93
CA GLU A 119 5.98 -9.47 3.07
C GLU A 119 6.09 -9.99 1.63
N SER A 120 7.31 -10.22 1.12
CA SER A 120 7.58 -10.77 -0.20
C SER A 120 6.99 -12.18 -0.45
N ASN A 121 6.61 -12.88 0.63
CA ASN A 121 6.07 -14.23 0.60
C ASN A 121 4.57 -14.33 0.85
N LYS A 122 3.89 -13.17 0.91
CA LYS A 122 2.44 -13.09 1.01
C LYS A 122 1.89 -12.52 -0.30
N PHE A 123 0.70 -12.95 -0.67
CA PHE A 123 0.10 -12.69 -1.97
C PHE A 123 -1.35 -12.23 -1.81
N THR A 124 -1.77 -11.29 -2.64
CA THR A 124 -3.17 -10.90 -2.80
C THR A 124 -3.98 -12.02 -3.46
N ARG A 125 -5.31 -11.96 -3.36
CA ARG A 125 -6.16 -12.96 -4.01
C ARG A 125 -6.04 -12.91 -5.53
N GLU A 126 -5.93 -11.71 -6.09
CA GLU A 126 -5.75 -11.45 -7.51
C GLU A 126 -4.44 -12.04 -8.04
N GLU A 127 -3.32 -11.90 -7.29
CA GLU A 127 -2.04 -12.53 -7.65
C GLU A 127 -2.16 -14.06 -7.68
N ILE A 128 -2.82 -14.65 -6.69
CA ILE A 128 -3.03 -16.10 -6.61
C ILE A 128 -3.86 -16.59 -7.81
N GLU A 129 -4.92 -15.87 -8.16
CA GLU A 129 -5.75 -16.19 -9.32
C GLU A 129 -4.97 -16.03 -10.63
N SER A 130 -4.05 -15.08 -10.71
CA SER A 130 -3.15 -14.93 -11.86
C SER A 130 -2.21 -16.13 -12.03
N PHE A 131 -1.77 -16.76 -10.92
CA PHE A 131 -0.97 -18.00 -10.98
C PHE A 131 -1.75 -19.15 -11.59
N ALA A 132 -3.03 -19.29 -11.23
CA ALA A 132 -3.91 -20.32 -11.77
C ALA A 132 -4.19 -20.13 -13.26
N ARG A 133 -4.25 -18.88 -13.74
CA ARG A 133 -4.46 -18.54 -15.15
C ARG A 133 -3.22 -18.76 -16.02
N LYS A 134 -2.00 -18.66 -15.48
CA LYS A 134 -0.72 -18.85 -16.20
C LYS A 134 -0.34 -20.33 -16.44
N ARG A 135 -1.31 -21.23 -16.68
CA ARG A 135 -1.02 -22.63 -17.07
C ARG A 135 -0.55 -22.78 -18.53
N ASP A 136 -0.56 -21.72 -19.32
CA ASP A 136 -0.21 -21.74 -20.76
C ASP A 136 1.27 -22.05 -21.08
N TYR A 137 2.14 -22.25 -20.07
CA TYR A 137 3.57 -22.57 -20.25
C TYR A 137 3.99 -23.92 -19.64
N LEU A 138 3.05 -24.74 -19.18
CA LEU A 138 3.38 -26.09 -18.72
C LEU A 138 3.62 -26.97 -19.95
N ILE A 139 4.90 -27.21 -20.26
CA ILE A 139 5.31 -28.24 -21.20
C ILE A 139 5.17 -29.56 -20.45
N ASP A 140 4.27 -30.43 -20.90
CA ASP A 140 4.22 -31.82 -20.45
C ASP A 140 5.51 -32.51 -20.96
N GLU A 141 6.52 -32.67 -20.10
CA GLU A 141 7.66 -33.53 -20.40
C GLU A 141 7.30 -34.97 -20.03
N GLU A 142 7.24 -35.85 -21.03
CA GLU A 142 7.13 -37.29 -20.83
C GLU A 142 8.46 -37.81 -20.26
N VAL A 143 8.42 -38.34 -19.04
CA VAL A 143 9.58 -38.99 -18.44
C VAL A 143 9.59 -40.45 -18.87
N THR A 144 10.43 -40.79 -19.85
CA THR A 144 10.75 -42.19 -20.17
C THR A 144 11.81 -42.71 -19.20
N GLU A 145 11.50 -43.82 -18.53
CA GLU A 145 12.39 -44.60 -17.65
C GLU A 145 13.69 -45.06 -18.33
#